data_AF-A0A8T0WE14-F1
#
_entry.id   AF-A0A8T0WE14-F1
#
_cell.length_a   1.000
_cell.length_b   1.000
_cell.length_c   1.000
_cell.angle_alpha   90.00
_cell.angle_beta   90.00
_cell.angle_gamma   90.00
#
_symmetry.space_group_name_H-M   'P 1'
#
loop_
_entity.id
_entity.type
_entity.pdbx_description
1 polymer ?
#
loop_
_entity_poly.entity_id
_entity_poly.type
_entity_poly.pdbx_seq_one_letter_code
_entity_poly.pdbx_strand_id
1 'polypeptide(L)'
;MSQRPEAGSTAEGDEEQRLRSALRHLQAEAGVLERLVYKHRNQHRGAAYFQYLLKVRRDLKLLLGAGLAEVLNAVFPVLACRKPANTILVPTKQTKKKPGANHSHHERLLGVARLLSQMAEPVMKAAIQITFLLARSFFIDLSTAVLSLLARIRVLIQQMLVDVVSLFNKVTDLTDRKQAVKISIGGVQAFREYYPSMNDACAILECVWLKDKFVLHEKMKESCQETQVEDKRSCGPESSIQYETLALVSEAFLWTPLPYL
;
A
#
# COMPACT_ATOMS: atom_id res chain seq x y z
N MET A 1 -35.71 16.75 17.61
CA MET A 1 -34.26 16.99 17.43
C MET A 1 -33.51 15.75 17.87
N SER A 2 -33.02 14.93 16.93
CA SER A 2 -32.22 13.74 17.24
C SER A 2 -30.93 13.85 16.45
N GLN A 3 -29.87 14.28 17.13
CA GLN A 3 -28.51 14.28 16.60
C GLN A 3 -27.98 12.85 16.67
N ARG A 4 -27.75 12.24 15.50
CA ARG A 4 -26.94 11.01 15.38
C ARG A 4 -25.47 11.36 15.65
N PRO A 5 -24.69 10.49 16.30
CA PRO A 5 -23.35 10.84 16.76
C PRO A 5 -22.32 10.84 15.62
N GLU A 6 -21.49 11.89 15.58
CA GLU A 6 -20.29 12.02 14.74
C GLU A 6 -19.13 11.16 15.26
N ALA A 7 -19.32 9.84 15.39
CA ALA A 7 -18.28 8.93 15.89
C ALA A 7 -17.35 8.38 14.78
N GLY A 8 -17.72 8.53 13.51
CA GLY A 8 -16.98 7.95 12.38
C GLY A 8 -15.81 8.81 11.87
N SER A 9 -15.88 10.13 12.00
CA SER A 9 -14.88 11.05 11.42
C SER A 9 -13.61 11.18 12.27
N THR A 10 -13.71 11.00 13.59
CA THR A 10 -12.60 11.12 14.53
C THR A 10 -11.68 9.90 14.47
N ALA A 11 -12.24 8.70 14.42
CA ALA A 11 -11.48 7.45 14.40
C ALA A 11 -10.62 7.29 13.13
N GLU A 12 -11.11 7.70 11.96
CA GLU A 12 -10.34 7.65 10.71
C GLU A 12 -9.20 8.67 10.68
N GLY A 13 -9.41 9.86 11.24
CA GLY A 13 -8.36 10.87 11.40
C GLY A 13 -7.25 10.42 12.35
N ASP A 14 -7.60 9.68 13.40
CA ASP A 14 -6.64 9.12 14.36
C ASP A 14 -5.76 8.02 13.73
N GLU A 15 -6.34 7.14 12.92
CA GLU A 15 -5.59 6.10 12.19
C GLU A 15 -4.62 6.70 11.16
N GLU A 16 -5.07 7.73 10.43
CA GLU A 16 -4.25 8.45 9.45
C GLU A 16 -3.05 9.11 10.11
N GLN A 17 -3.28 9.82 11.23
CA GLN A 17 -2.22 10.47 11.99
C GLN A 17 -1.25 9.45 12.61
N ARG A 18 -1.78 8.32 13.12
CA ARG A 18 -0.96 7.20 13.64
C ARG A 18 -0.02 6.67 12.56
N LEU A 19 -0.52 6.33 11.38
CA LEU A 19 0.31 5.75 10.32
C LEU A 19 1.34 6.77 9.78
N ARG A 20 0.97 8.05 9.67
CA ARG A 20 1.93 9.12 9.29
C ARG A 20 3.00 9.35 10.34
N SER A 21 2.66 9.30 11.62
CA SER A 21 3.65 9.42 12.69
C SER A 21 4.60 8.22 12.70
N ALA A 22 4.10 7.00 12.54
CA ALA A 22 4.91 5.79 12.42
C ALA A 22 5.89 5.87 11.24
N LEU A 23 5.45 6.35 10.07
CA LEU A 23 6.33 6.56 8.91
C LEU A 23 7.45 7.58 9.19
N ARG A 24 7.14 8.69 9.87
CA ARG A 24 8.15 9.70 10.25
C ARG A 24 9.16 9.13 11.25
N HIS A 25 8.70 8.38 12.25
CA HIS A 25 9.60 7.70 13.19
C HIS A 25 10.48 6.69 12.47
N LEU A 26 9.93 5.92 11.53
CA LEU A 26 10.71 4.97 10.75
C LEU A 26 11.79 5.65 9.89
N GLN A 27 11.48 6.80 9.28
CA GLN A 27 12.46 7.62 8.55
C GLN A 27 13.59 8.10 9.46
N ALA A 28 13.26 8.56 10.66
CA ALA A 28 14.27 8.98 11.64
C ALA A 28 15.20 7.83 12.04
N GLU A 29 14.63 6.65 12.38
CA GLU A 29 15.40 5.46 12.74
C GLU A 29 16.23 4.93 11.57
N ALA A 30 15.71 4.97 10.35
CA ALA A 30 16.47 4.63 9.15
C ALA A 30 17.68 5.56 8.96
N GLY A 31 17.51 6.87 9.19
CA GLY A 31 18.62 7.83 9.17
C GLY A 31 19.68 7.59 10.25
N VAL A 32 19.26 7.17 11.45
CA VAL A 32 20.19 6.75 12.51
C VAL A 32 20.98 5.50 12.08
N LEU A 33 20.29 4.49 11.54
CA LEU A 33 20.93 3.27 11.02
C LEU A 33 21.92 3.59 9.91
N GLU A 34 21.59 4.48 8.99
CA GLU A 34 22.51 4.89 7.91
C GLU A 34 23.80 5.49 8.44
N ARG A 35 23.71 6.43 9.40
CA ARG A 35 24.88 7.04 10.02
C ARG A 35 25.74 6.02 10.78
N LEU A 36 25.09 5.10 11.51
CA LEU A 36 25.77 4.03 12.23
C LEU A 36 26.51 3.10 11.26
N VAL A 37 25.82 2.61 10.22
CA VAL A 37 26.42 1.74 9.21
C VAL A 37 27.56 2.46 8.48
N TYR A 38 27.43 3.75 8.18
CA TYR A 38 28.49 4.52 7.55
C TYR A 38 29.75 4.58 8.44
N LYS A 39 29.58 4.94 9.72
CA LYS A 39 30.69 5.05 10.69
C LYS A 39 31.45 3.73 10.87
N HIS A 40 30.73 2.61 10.88
CA HIS A 40 31.30 1.29 11.19
C HIS A 40 31.65 0.43 9.96
N ARG A 41 31.48 0.97 8.75
CA ARG A 41 31.61 0.22 7.49
C ARG A 41 32.99 -0.38 7.27
N ASN A 42 34.05 0.38 7.49
CA ASN A 42 35.39 -0.06 7.14
C ASN A 42 35.98 -1.02 8.19
N GLN A 43 35.54 -0.92 9.44
CA GLN A 43 36.01 -1.76 10.55
C GLN A 43 35.37 -3.15 10.54
N HIS A 44 34.13 -3.27 10.06
CA HIS A 44 33.33 -4.48 10.23
C HIS A 44 32.75 -5.02 8.93
N ARG A 45 33.32 -4.64 7.77
CA ARG A 45 32.81 -5.01 6.45
C ARG A 45 32.58 -6.51 6.27
N GLY A 46 33.46 -7.36 6.81
CA GLY A 46 33.38 -8.82 6.71
C GLY A 46 32.55 -9.49 7.82
N ALA A 47 32.08 -8.76 8.83
CA ALA A 47 31.42 -9.35 9.98
C ALA A 47 29.98 -9.78 9.66
N ALA A 48 29.57 -10.97 10.12
CA ALA A 48 28.25 -11.51 9.87
C ALA A 48 27.12 -10.59 10.37
N TYR A 49 27.26 -10.02 11.58
CA TYR A 49 26.29 -9.07 12.11
C TYR A 49 26.11 -7.85 11.20
N PHE A 50 27.21 -7.37 10.60
CA PHE A 50 27.22 -6.17 9.78
C PHE A 50 26.54 -6.42 8.43
N GLN A 51 26.65 -7.65 7.89
CA GLN A 51 25.91 -8.05 6.69
C GLN A 51 24.39 -8.05 6.91
N TYR A 52 23.92 -8.50 8.08
CA TYR A 52 22.50 -8.41 8.41
C TYR A 52 22.04 -6.96 8.61
N LEU A 53 22.85 -6.09 9.24
CA LEU A 53 22.54 -4.65 9.31
C LEU A 53 22.45 -4.00 7.94
N LEU A 54 23.35 -4.37 7.01
CA LEU A 54 23.29 -3.90 5.63
C LEU A 54 22.02 -4.38 4.92
N LYS A 55 21.54 -5.60 5.21
CA LYS A 55 20.26 -6.11 4.70
C LYS A 55 19.09 -5.29 5.24
N VAL A 56 18.98 -5.11 6.56
CA VAL A 56 17.95 -4.26 7.19
C VAL A 56 17.93 -2.86 6.58
N ARG A 57 19.12 -2.26 6.35
CA ARG A 57 19.24 -0.95 5.69
C ARG A 57 18.69 -0.96 4.26
N ARG A 58 18.97 -1.99 3.46
CA ARG A 58 18.45 -2.10 2.08
C ARG A 58 16.93 -2.22 2.09
N ASP A 59 16.39 -3.03 2.98
CA ASP A 59 14.95 -3.25 3.07
C ASP A 59 14.22 -1.97 3.52
N LEU A 60 14.78 -1.22 4.48
CA LEU A 60 14.27 0.11 4.88
C LEU A 60 14.31 1.11 3.72
N LYS A 61 15.38 1.12 2.91
CA LYS A 61 15.44 1.98 1.71
C LYS A 61 14.36 1.62 0.70
N LEU A 62 14.13 0.33 0.50
CA LEU A 62 13.09 -0.16 -0.42
C LEU A 62 11.70 0.26 0.07
N LEU A 63 11.44 0.13 1.37
CA LEU A 63 10.18 0.52 2.00
C LEU A 63 9.92 2.04 1.91
N LEU A 64 10.92 2.85 2.24
CA LEU A 64 10.80 4.31 2.13
C LEU A 64 10.69 4.76 0.66
N GLY A 65 11.35 4.05 -0.25
CA GLY A 65 11.27 4.26 -1.70
C GLY A 65 9.95 3.81 -2.34
N ALA A 66 9.17 2.95 -1.67
CA ALA A 66 7.85 2.52 -2.15
C ALA A 66 6.81 3.66 -2.14
N GLY A 67 7.13 4.80 -1.51
CA GLY A 67 6.33 6.01 -1.53
C GLY A 67 5.01 5.88 -0.79
N LEU A 68 5.02 5.21 0.38
CA LEU A 68 3.83 5.05 1.22
C LEU A 68 3.12 6.38 1.50
N ALA A 69 3.87 7.47 1.73
CA ALA A 69 3.29 8.80 1.93
C ALA A 69 2.36 9.26 0.77
N GLU A 70 2.74 8.98 -0.48
CA GLU A 70 1.92 9.28 -1.65
C GLU A 70 0.66 8.43 -1.67
N VAL A 71 0.79 7.15 -1.33
CA VAL A 71 -0.34 6.22 -1.22
C VAL A 71 -1.33 6.70 -0.17
N LEU A 72 -0.86 7.08 1.03
CA LEU A 72 -1.73 7.60 2.10
C LEU A 72 -2.47 8.86 1.65
N ASN A 73 -1.80 9.78 0.95
CA ASN A 73 -2.42 11.01 0.44
C ASN A 73 -3.48 10.76 -0.64
N ALA A 74 -3.40 9.63 -1.36
CA ALA A 74 -4.41 9.21 -2.33
C ALA A 74 -5.58 8.46 -1.65
N VAL A 75 -5.27 7.60 -0.68
CA VAL A 75 -6.21 6.67 -0.04
C VAL A 75 -7.11 7.35 1.01
N PHE A 76 -6.56 8.14 1.93
CA PHE A 76 -7.38 8.71 3.02
C PHE A 76 -8.49 9.66 2.56
N PRO A 77 -8.31 10.51 1.53
CA PRO A 77 -9.42 11.30 1.00
C PRO A 77 -10.55 10.45 0.41
N VAL A 78 -10.24 9.25 -0.08
CA VAL A 78 -11.24 8.30 -0.60
C VAL A 78 -11.98 7.62 0.55
N LEU A 79 -11.27 7.21 1.60
CA LEU A 79 -11.88 6.66 2.82
C LEU A 79 -12.84 7.67 3.46
N ALA A 80 -12.45 8.94 3.52
CA ALA A 80 -13.29 10.04 4.01
C ALA A 80 -14.45 10.43 3.04
N CYS A 81 -14.71 9.65 1.99
CA CYS A 81 -15.72 9.90 0.95
C CYS A 81 -15.58 11.25 0.22
N ARG A 82 -14.40 11.90 0.27
CA ARG A 82 -14.15 13.19 -0.39
C ARG A 82 -13.76 13.03 -1.86
N LYS A 83 -13.29 11.83 -2.24
CA LYS A 83 -12.88 11.49 -3.61
C LYS A 83 -13.45 10.13 -4.00
N PRO A 84 -13.72 9.89 -5.30
CA PRO A 84 -14.20 8.61 -5.78
C PRO A 84 -13.10 7.53 -5.71
N ALA A 85 -13.49 6.30 -5.38
CA ALA A 85 -12.55 5.22 -5.09
C ALA A 85 -11.80 4.67 -6.32
N ASN A 86 -12.33 4.90 -7.52
CA ASN A 86 -11.60 4.69 -8.78
C ASN A 86 -10.23 5.42 -8.83
N THR A 87 -10.04 6.50 -8.07
CA THR A 87 -8.76 7.23 -8.01
C THR A 87 -7.61 6.37 -7.45
N ILE A 88 -7.92 5.37 -6.63
CA ILE A 88 -6.91 4.46 -6.03
C ILE A 88 -6.41 3.44 -7.06
N LEU A 89 -7.29 3.01 -7.96
CA LEU A 89 -7.02 2.00 -8.99
C LEU A 89 -6.25 2.56 -10.19
N VAL A 90 -6.36 3.86 -10.47
CA VAL A 90 -5.68 4.45 -11.63
C VAL A 90 -4.17 4.56 -11.35
N PRO A 91 -3.31 4.00 -12.24
CA PRO A 91 -1.87 4.18 -12.15
C PRO A 91 -1.51 5.67 -12.21
N THR A 92 -0.61 6.12 -11.34
CA THR A 92 -0.19 7.52 -11.31
C THR A 92 0.53 7.85 -12.63
N LYS A 93 -0.07 8.69 -13.49
CA LYS A 93 0.60 9.20 -14.71
C LYS A 93 1.73 10.18 -14.33
N GLN A 94 2.87 9.68 -13.83
CA GLN A 94 4.06 10.51 -13.63
C GLN A 94 4.97 10.44 -14.86
N THR A 95 5.30 11.60 -15.42
CA THR A 95 6.10 11.81 -16.63
C THR A 95 7.62 11.63 -16.44
N LYS A 96 8.08 11.11 -15.29
CA LYS A 96 9.50 10.80 -15.04
C LYS A 96 9.63 9.47 -14.31
N LYS A 97 10.55 8.63 -14.79
CA LYS A 97 10.90 7.27 -14.29
C LYS A 97 11.19 7.26 -12.78
N LYS A 98 10.15 7.22 -11.94
CA LYS A 98 10.27 6.91 -10.51
C LYS A 98 9.85 5.45 -10.29
N PRO A 99 10.46 4.73 -9.33
CA PRO A 99 10.01 3.40 -8.95
C PRO A 99 8.56 3.49 -8.43
N GLY A 100 7.62 2.84 -9.13
CA GLY A 100 6.19 2.85 -8.78
C GLY A 100 5.26 3.59 -9.75
N ALA A 101 5.77 4.19 -10.84
CA ALA A 101 4.94 4.92 -11.82
C ALA A 101 3.92 4.05 -12.57
N ASN A 102 4.12 2.72 -12.61
CA ASN A 102 3.27 1.80 -13.37
C ASN A 102 2.23 1.05 -12.52
N HIS A 103 2.27 1.22 -11.19
CA HIS A 103 1.42 0.47 -10.27
C HIS A 103 0.35 1.36 -9.66
N SER A 104 -0.85 0.81 -9.46
CA SER A 104 -1.93 1.50 -8.75
C SER A 104 -1.55 1.75 -7.29
N HIS A 105 -2.22 2.70 -6.63
CA HIS A 105 -1.99 2.93 -5.19
C HIS A 105 -2.37 1.69 -4.36
N HIS A 106 -3.33 0.90 -4.86
CA HIS A 106 -3.76 -0.36 -4.27
C HIS A 106 -2.66 -1.44 -4.32
N GLU A 107 -2.06 -1.67 -5.50
CA GLU A 107 -0.94 -2.62 -5.67
C GLU A 107 0.30 -2.23 -4.84
N ARG A 108 0.58 -0.92 -4.78
CA ARG A 108 1.69 -0.39 -3.95
C ARG A 108 1.44 -0.68 -2.47
N LEU A 109 0.21 -0.58 -2.00
CA LEU A 109 -0.15 -0.86 -0.61
C LEU A 109 0.05 -2.35 -0.27
N LEU A 110 -0.34 -3.25 -1.18
CA LEU A 110 -0.07 -4.68 -1.07
C LEU A 110 1.44 -4.97 -1.05
N GLY A 111 2.21 -4.35 -1.94
CA GLY A 111 3.66 -4.46 -1.97
C GLY A 111 4.33 -4.01 -0.66
N VAL A 112 3.84 -2.92 -0.07
CA VAL A 112 4.30 -2.44 1.24
C VAL A 112 3.98 -3.45 2.35
N ALA A 113 2.78 -4.03 2.38
CA ALA A 113 2.41 -5.06 3.35
C ALA A 113 3.34 -6.28 3.28
N ARG A 114 3.59 -6.79 2.05
CA ARG A 114 4.50 -7.92 1.81
C ARG A 114 5.92 -7.62 2.28
N LEU A 115 6.42 -6.43 1.97
CA LEU A 115 7.76 -6.01 2.39
C LEU A 115 7.88 -5.91 3.91
N LEU A 116 6.92 -5.26 4.57
CA LEU A 116 6.89 -5.14 6.03
C LEU A 116 6.90 -6.51 6.73
N SER A 117 6.15 -7.48 6.19
CA SER A 117 6.14 -8.87 6.66
C SER A 117 7.51 -9.55 6.55
N GLN A 118 8.20 -9.37 5.41
CA GLN A 118 9.51 -9.97 5.16
C GLN A 118 10.64 -9.37 6.00
N MET A 119 10.51 -8.10 6.42
CA MET A 119 11.55 -7.37 7.16
C MET A 119 11.76 -7.86 8.60
N ALA A 120 10.80 -8.58 9.19
CA ALA A 120 10.93 -9.08 10.55
C ALA A 120 12.12 -10.06 10.72
N GLU A 121 12.35 -10.92 9.73
CA GLU A 121 13.41 -11.92 9.76
C GLU A 121 14.84 -11.34 9.73
N PRO A 122 15.22 -10.45 8.79
CA PRO A 122 16.55 -9.86 8.79
C PRO A 122 16.81 -9.01 10.03
N VAL A 123 15.80 -8.33 10.59
CA VAL A 123 15.92 -7.59 11.85
C VAL A 123 16.25 -8.54 13.00
N MET A 124 15.56 -9.68 13.10
CA MET A 124 15.83 -10.68 14.12
C MET A 124 17.20 -11.33 13.98
N LYS A 125 17.59 -11.69 12.75
CA LYS A 125 18.94 -12.24 12.49
C LYS A 125 20.03 -11.23 12.86
N ALA A 126 19.84 -9.94 12.57
CA ALA A 126 20.76 -8.89 13.00
C ALA A 126 20.84 -8.81 14.54
N ALA A 127 19.69 -8.80 15.22
CA ALA A 127 19.63 -8.72 16.68
C ALA A 127 20.35 -9.90 17.34
N ILE A 128 20.11 -11.14 16.90
CA ILE A 128 20.78 -12.33 17.44
C ILE A 128 22.30 -12.23 17.32
N GLN A 129 22.80 -11.79 16.16
CA GLN A 129 24.25 -11.66 15.92
C GLN A 129 24.88 -10.56 16.78
N ILE A 130 24.18 -9.45 17.00
CA ILE A 130 24.65 -8.39 17.90
C ILE A 130 24.59 -8.84 19.36
N THR A 131 23.54 -9.55 19.78
CA THR A 131 23.45 -10.10 21.14
C THR A 131 24.60 -11.06 21.41
N PHE A 132 25.02 -11.86 20.43
CA PHE A 132 26.20 -12.71 20.57
C PHE A 132 27.49 -11.89 20.74
N LEU A 133 27.63 -10.77 20.02
CA LEU A 133 28.75 -9.85 20.19
C LEU A 133 28.76 -9.23 21.59
N LEU A 134 27.59 -8.80 22.07
CA LEU A 134 27.40 -8.26 23.41
C LEU A 134 27.69 -9.29 24.50
N ALA A 135 27.26 -10.55 24.33
CA ALA A 135 27.51 -11.63 25.27
C ALA A 135 29.01 -11.91 25.44
N ARG A 136 29.80 -11.65 24.39
CA ARG A 136 31.28 -11.71 24.43
C ARG A 136 31.92 -10.43 24.97
N SER A 137 31.12 -9.47 25.43
CA SER A 137 31.54 -8.14 25.89
C SER A 137 32.33 -7.35 24.84
N PHE A 138 32.11 -7.64 23.56
CA PHE A 138 32.77 -6.91 22.47
C PHE A 138 31.92 -5.71 22.06
N PHE A 139 32.57 -4.55 21.94
CA PHE A 139 31.95 -3.30 21.48
C PHE A 139 30.60 -3.03 22.19
N ILE A 140 30.59 -3.03 23.53
CA ILE A 140 29.36 -2.96 24.35
C ILE A 140 28.49 -1.76 23.96
N ASP A 141 29.10 -0.59 23.79
CA ASP A 141 28.39 0.65 23.40
C ASP A 141 27.74 0.52 22.02
N LEU A 142 28.45 -0.06 21.05
CA LEU A 142 27.91 -0.29 19.71
C LEU A 142 26.77 -1.31 19.76
N SER A 143 26.96 -2.40 20.49
CA SER A 143 26.00 -3.51 20.55
C SER A 143 24.70 -3.07 21.21
N THR A 144 24.76 -2.32 22.31
CA THR A 144 23.57 -1.77 22.98
C THR A 144 22.87 -0.72 22.13
N ALA A 145 23.62 0.18 21.47
CA ALA A 145 23.05 1.15 20.54
C ALA A 145 22.35 0.47 19.35
N VAL A 146 22.96 -0.57 18.75
CA VAL A 146 22.37 -1.30 17.64
C VAL A 146 21.14 -2.11 18.08
N LEU A 147 21.18 -2.77 19.25
CA LEU A 147 20.02 -3.52 19.76
C LEU A 147 18.83 -2.61 20.03
N SER A 148 19.05 -1.46 20.68
CA SER A 148 17.98 -0.49 20.91
C SER A 148 17.37 0.04 19.60
N LEU A 149 18.22 0.32 18.60
CA LEU A 149 17.80 0.73 17.27
C LEU A 149 16.98 -0.36 16.56
N LEU A 150 17.46 -1.61 16.55
CA LEU A 150 16.76 -2.75 15.94
C LEU A 150 15.42 -3.04 16.63
N ALA A 151 15.35 -2.89 17.95
CA ALA A 151 14.11 -3.05 18.71
C ALA A 151 13.06 -1.99 18.29
N ARG A 152 13.45 -0.70 18.21
CA ARG A 152 12.57 0.36 17.75
C ARG A 152 12.11 0.15 16.30
N ILE A 153 13.03 -0.23 15.42
CA ILE A 153 12.71 -0.56 14.02
C ILE A 153 11.72 -1.73 13.94
N ARG A 154 11.93 -2.80 14.74
CA ARG A 154 11.02 -3.96 14.77
C ARG A 154 9.61 -3.55 15.15
N VAL A 155 9.45 -2.78 16.23
CA VAL A 155 8.14 -2.33 16.71
C VAL A 155 7.44 -1.48 15.65
N LEU A 156 8.15 -0.54 15.03
CA LEU A 156 7.59 0.30 13.97
C LEU A 156 7.14 -0.52 12.75
N ILE A 157 7.96 -1.46 12.28
CA ILE A 157 7.62 -2.31 11.13
C ILE A 157 6.37 -3.16 11.43
N GLN A 158 6.32 -3.77 12.62
CA GLN A 158 5.22 -4.64 13.02
C GLN A 158 3.92 -3.85 13.22
N GLN A 159 3.99 -2.67 13.84
CA GLN A 159 2.84 -1.78 13.98
C GLN A 159 2.32 -1.31 12.61
N MET A 160 3.23 -0.85 11.73
CA MET A 160 2.86 -0.40 10.38
C MET A 160 2.27 -1.53 9.54
N LEU A 161 2.72 -2.79 9.71
CA LEU A 161 2.17 -3.92 8.99
C LEU A 161 0.68 -4.11 9.30
N VAL A 162 0.32 -4.10 10.59
CA VAL A 162 -1.08 -4.26 11.02
C VAL A 162 -1.94 -3.09 10.51
N ASP A 163 -1.44 -1.86 10.64
CA ASP A 163 -2.13 -0.65 10.17
C ASP A 163 -2.33 -0.67 8.64
N VAL A 164 -1.32 -1.06 7.88
CA VAL A 164 -1.38 -1.17 6.41
C VAL A 164 -2.35 -2.26 5.95
N VAL A 165 -2.39 -3.39 6.63
CA VAL A 165 -3.34 -4.49 6.31
C VAL A 165 -4.77 -4.06 6.59
N SER A 166 -5.03 -3.38 7.70
CA SER A 166 -6.34 -2.79 7.98
C SER A 166 -6.74 -1.79 6.90
N LEU A 167 -5.83 -0.88 6.53
CA LEU A 167 -6.04 0.11 5.48
C LEU A 167 -6.34 -0.55 4.14
N PHE A 168 -5.59 -1.60 3.78
CA PHE A 168 -5.78 -2.34 2.55
C PHE A 168 -7.16 -2.94 2.48
N ASN A 169 -7.60 -3.67 3.52
CA ASN A 169 -8.91 -4.29 3.54
C ASN A 169 -10.06 -3.26 3.44
N LYS A 170 -9.93 -2.08 4.08
CA LYS A 170 -10.90 -0.98 3.93
C LYS A 170 -10.97 -0.45 2.49
N VAL A 171 -9.81 -0.27 1.86
CA VAL A 171 -9.71 0.17 0.46
C VAL A 171 -10.31 -0.87 -0.48
N THR A 172 -10.01 -2.15 -0.25
CA THR A 172 -10.56 -3.26 -1.04
C THR A 172 -12.08 -3.28 -0.94
N ASP A 173 -12.66 -3.16 0.26
CA ASP A 173 -14.12 -3.15 0.46
C ASP A 173 -14.80 -1.97 -0.27
N LEU A 174 -14.18 -0.78 -0.26
CA LEU A 174 -14.71 0.35 -1.02
C LEU A 174 -14.62 0.15 -2.53
N THR A 175 -13.58 -0.54 -2.99
CA THR A 175 -13.33 -0.78 -4.41
C THR A 175 -14.23 -1.89 -4.96
N ASP A 176 -14.56 -2.89 -4.16
CA ASP A 176 -15.49 -3.98 -4.49
C ASP A 176 -16.93 -3.49 -4.65
N ARG A 177 -17.31 -2.38 -4.01
CA ARG A 177 -18.67 -1.82 -4.10
C ARG A 177 -18.90 -1.13 -5.44
N LYS A 178 -20.12 -1.27 -6.00
CA LYS A 178 -20.56 -0.51 -7.18
C LYS A 178 -20.41 0.99 -6.91
N GLN A 179 -19.70 1.69 -7.79
CA GLN A 179 -19.47 3.14 -7.65
C GLN A 179 -20.12 3.89 -8.80
N ALA A 180 -20.98 4.85 -8.49
CA ALA A 180 -21.48 5.83 -9.46
C ALA A 180 -20.76 7.16 -9.24
N VAL A 181 -19.90 7.56 -10.18
CA VAL A 181 -19.20 8.84 -10.13
C VAL A 181 -20.00 9.88 -10.90
N LYS A 182 -20.44 10.92 -10.21
CA LYS A 182 -21.11 12.07 -10.81
C LYS A 182 -20.06 13.01 -11.42
N ILE A 183 -20.07 13.15 -12.73
CA ILE A 183 -19.21 14.04 -13.51
C ILE A 183 -20.06 15.23 -13.94
N SER A 184 -19.74 16.44 -13.48
CA SER A 184 -20.38 17.67 -13.98
C SER A 184 -19.41 18.43 -14.87
N ILE A 185 -19.70 18.54 -16.16
CA ILE A 185 -18.93 19.37 -17.09
C ILE A 185 -19.91 20.36 -17.73
N GLY A 186 -19.66 21.67 -17.56
CA GLY A 186 -20.42 22.71 -18.25
C GLY A 186 -21.93 22.69 -18.01
N GLY A 187 -22.40 22.31 -16.81
CA GLY A 187 -23.83 22.23 -16.47
C GLY A 187 -24.51 20.90 -16.79
N VAL A 188 -23.85 20.00 -17.53
CA VAL A 188 -24.34 18.64 -17.81
C VAL A 188 -23.81 17.68 -16.75
N GLN A 189 -24.73 16.91 -16.14
CA GLN A 189 -24.40 15.89 -15.14
C GLN A 189 -24.42 14.51 -15.81
N ALA A 190 -23.27 13.86 -15.91
CA ALA A 190 -23.14 12.48 -16.37
C ALA A 190 -22.77 11.58 -15.19
N PHE A 191 -23.43 10.43 -15.05
CA PHE A 191 -23.07 9.42 -14.04
C PHE A 191 -22.27 8.32 -14.73
N ARG A 192 -21.04 8.09 -14.26
CA ARG A 192 -20.22 6.97 -14.72
C ARG A 192 -20.26 5.87 -13.67
N GLU A 193 -20.91 4.77 -14.00
CA GLU A 193 -20.90 3.56 -13.17
C GLU A 193 -19.62 2.77 -13.43
N TYR A 194 -18.87 2.49 -12.36
CA TYR A 194 -17.71 1.62 -12.39
C TYR A 194 -18.09 0.29 -11.77
N TYR A 195 -18.02 -0.76 -12.59
CA TYR A 195 -18.15 -2.15 -12.15
C TYR A 195 -16.74 -2.72 -11.95
N PRO A 196 -16.40 -3.25 -10.76
CA PRO A 196 -15.17 -4.00 -10.58
C PRO A 196 -15.15 -5.15 -11.59
N SER A 197 -14.03 -5.38 -12.28
CA SER A 197 -13.96 -6.52 -13.21
C SER A 197 -14.09 -7.82 -12.43
N MET A 198 -15.03 -8.67 -12.83
CA MET A 198 -15.32 -9.99 -12.24
C MET A 198 -14.11 -10.92 -12.13
N ASN A 199 -13.01 -10.62 -12.83
CA ASN A 199 -11.82 -11.46 -12.94
C ASN A 199 -10.67 -11.02 -12.03
N ASP A 200 -10.77 -9.85 -11.37
CA ASP A 200 -9.76 -9.42 -10.40
C ASP A 200 -10.05 -10.11 -9.07
N ALA A 201 -9.32 -11.19 -8.81
CA ALA A 201 -9.42 -11.92 -7.55
C ALA A 201 -9.20 -10.97 -6.37
N CYS A 202 -10.27 -10.73 -5.63
CA CYS A 202 -10.24 -9.83 -4.50
C CYS A 202 -9.43 -10.49 -3.36
N ALA A 203 -8.23 -9.99 -3.11
CA ALA A 203 -7.37 -10.47 -2.05
C ALA A 203 -7.81 -9.84 -0.72
N ILE A 204 -8.05 -10.68 0.29
CA ILE A 204 -8.21 -10.28 1.69
C ILE A 204 -6.89 -10.55 2.39
N LEU A 205 -6.38 -9.54 3.09
CA LEU A 205 -5.15 -9.66 3.88
C LEU A 205 -5.50 -9.93 5.34
N GLU A 206 -4.83 -10.91 5.92
CA GLU A 206 -4.89 -11.21 7.35
C GLU A 206 -3.50 -11.12 7.96
N CYS A 207 -3.41 -10.51 9.14
CA CYS A 207 -2.19 -10.51 9.94
C CYS A 207 -2.39 -11.36 11.19
N VAL A 208 -1.64 -12.46 11.29
CA VAL A 208 -1.70 -13.38 12.43
C VAL A 208 -0.41 -13.27 13.23
N TRP A 209 -0.52 -13.09 14.55
CA TRP A 209 0.63 -13.14 15.45
C TRP A 209 1.06 -14.60 15.63
N LEU A 210 2.23 -14.95 15.11
CA LEU A 210 2.82 -16.29 15.21
C LEU A 210 4.14 -16.22 15.94
N LYS A 211 4.17 -16.86 17.11
CA LYS A 211 5.32 -16.91 18.03
C LYS A 211 5.72 -15.51 18.50
N ASP A 212 6.56 -14.84 17.72
CA ASP A 212 7.19 -13.56 18.05
C ASP A 212 7.02 -12.49 16.96
N LYS A 213 6.26 -12.76 15.89
CA LYS A 213 6.05 -11.81 14.79
C LYS A 213 4.66 -11.92 14.17
N PHE A 214 4.16 -10.83 13.61
CA PHE A 214 3.06 -10.84 12.67
C PHE A 214 3.49 -11.44 11.33
N VAL A 215 2.68 -12.37 10.83
CA VAL A 215 2.82 -12.97 9.51
C VAL A 215 1.62 -12.54 8.68
N LEU A 216 1.90 -12.10 7.46
CA LEU A 216 0.89 -11.77 6.46
C LEU A 216 0.38 -13.04 5.77
N HIS A 217 -0.93 -13.24 5.78
CA HIS A 217 -1.64 -14.26 5.04
C HIS A 217 -2.53 -13.59 3.99
N GLU A 218 -2.44 -14.07 2.75
CA GLU A 218 -3.23 -13.57 1.63
C GLU A 218 -4.28 -14.64 1.29
N LYS A 219 -5.56 -14.30 1.43
CA LYS A 219 -6.68 -15.15 1.02
C LYS A 219 -7.32 -14.54 -0.21
N MET A 220 -7.48 -15.31 -1.28
CA MET A 220 -8.30 -14.87 -2.41
C MET A 220 -9.77 -15.19 -2.09
N LYS A 221 -10.67 -14.23 -2.26
CA LYS A 221 -12.10 -14.55 -2.32
C LYS A 221 -12.29 -15.46 -3.55
N GLU A 222 -12.76 -16.68 -3.33
CA GLU A 222 -13.38 -17.43 -4.43
C GLU A 222 -14.56 -16.60 -4.93
N SER A 223 -14.65 -16.39 -6.25
CA SER A 223 -15.72 -15.62 -6.85
C SER A 223 -17.07 -16.23 -6.43
N CYS A 224 -17.83 -15.54 -5.58
CA CYS A 224 -19.20 -15.93 -5.29
C CYS A 224 -20.01 -15.85 -6.59
N GLN A 225 -20.30 -16.99 -7.20
CA GLN A 225 -21.36 -17.13 -8.19
C GLN A 225 -22.73 -17.05 -7.48
N GLU A 226 -23.05 -15.95 -6.81
CA GLU A 226 -24.39 -15.77 -6.25
C GLU A 226 -24.84 -14.32 -6.38
N THR A 227 -25.33 -13.97 -7.57
CA THR A 227 -26.45 -13.02 -7.73
C THR A 227 -27.12 -13.24 -9.10
N GLN A 228 -27.85 -14.35 -9.23
CA GLN A 228 -28.91 -14.50 -10.22
C GLN A 228 -30.24 -14.83 -9.53
N VAL A 229 -30.58 -14.17 -8.43
CA VAL A 229 -31.96 -14.22 -7.91
C VAL A 229 -32.27 -12.92 -7.19
N GLU A 230 -32.57 -11.85 -7.95
CA GLU A 230 -33.51 -10.78 -7.60
C GLU A 230 -33.43 -9.67 -8.66
N ASP A 231 -33.94 -9.97 -9.86
CA ASP A 231 -34.69 -9.02 -10.69
C ASP A 231 -35.29 -9.75 -11.90
N LYS A 232 -36.14 -10.75 -11.59
CA LYS A 232 -37.20 -11.20 -12.48
C LYS A 232 -38.53 -10.74 -11.91
N ARG A 233 -38.73 -9.43 -11.87
CA ARG A 233 -40.07 -8.85 -11.91
C ARG A 233 -40.21 -8.11 -13.23
N SER A 234 -40.94 -8.76 -14.12
CA SER A 234 -41.47 -8.21 -15.36
C SER A 234 -42.17 -6.87 -15.11
N CYS A 235 -41.73 -5.83 -15.81
CA CYS A 235 -42.60 -4.77 -16.32
C CYS A 235 -42.15 -4.46 -17.75
N GLY A 236 -43.13 -4.36 -18.64
CA GLY A 236 -42.97 -4.14 -20.08
C GLY A 236 -42.45 -2.76 -20.45
N PRO A 237 -42.34 -2.49 -21.76
CA PRO A 237 -41.31 -1.65 -22.36
C PRO A 237 -41.69 -0.18 -22.38
N GLU A 238 -40.70 0.71 -22.25
CA GLU A 238 -40.54 1.95 -23.03
C GLU A 238 -39.42 2.81 -22.40
N SER A 239 -38.19 2.64 -22.88
CA SER A 239 -37.28 3.76 -23.10
C SER A 239 -36.17 3.31 -24.04
N SER A 240 -36.10 3.96 -25.19
CA SER A 240 -35.09 3.77 -26.21
C SER A 240 -33.74 4.30 -25.71
N ILE A 241 -33.09 3.56 -24.82
CA ILE A 241 -31.71 3.84 -24.44
C ILE A 241 -30.83 3.09 -25.45
N GLN A 242 -30.31 3.83 -26.44
CA GLN A 242 -29.27 3.33 -27.33
C GLN A 242 -27.96 3.27 -26.56
N TYR A 243 -27.40 2.08 -26.44
CA TYR A 243 -26.04 1.88 -25.93
C TYR A 243 -25.08 2.02 -27.11
N GLU A 244 -24.23 3.04 -27.08
CA GLU A 244 -23.11 3.15 -27.99
C GLU A 244 -21.85 2.60 -27.31
N THR A 245 -21.51 1.36 -27.66
CA THR A 245 -20.27 0.71 -27.22
C THR A 245 -19.11 1.35 -27.99
N LEU A 246 -18.35 2.24 -27.35
CA LEU A 246 -17.13 2.76 -27.94
C LEU A 246 -16.08 1.64 -28.03
N ALA A 247 -15.81 1.19 -29.26
CA ALA A 247 -14.71 0.28 -29.55
C ALA A 247 -13.36 0.95 -29.24
N LEU A 248 -12.44 0.15 -28.71
CA LEU A 248 -11.05 0.52 -28.44
C LEU A 248 -10.44 1.21 -29.67
N VAL A 249 -10.09 2.50 -29.54
CA VAL A 249 -9.30 3.20 -30.55
C VAL A 249 -7.86 2.69 -30.47
N SER A 250 -7.52 1.74 -31.34
CA SER A 250 -6.14 1.41 -31.66
C SER A 250 -5.62 2.43 -32.68
N GLU A 251 -4.93 3.47 -32.20
CA GLU A 251 -4.10 4.31 -33.05
C GLU A 251 -2.72 3.66 -33.25
N ALA A 252 -2.46 3.18 -34.46
CA ALA A 252 -1.11 3.12 -35.00
C ALA A 252 -1.18 3.32 -36.52
N PHE A 253 -1.03 4.60 -36.90
CA PHE A 253 -0.83 5.11 -38.24
C PHE A 253 0.26 4.34 -39.00
N LEU A 254 -0.10 3.75 -40.14
CA LEU A 254 0.83 3.36 -41.18
C LEU A 254 1.24 4.61 -41.98
N TRP A 255 2.54 4.92 -41.94
CA TRP A 255 3.19 5.88 -42.82
C TRP A 255 3.02 5.45 -44.29
N THR A 256 2.47 6.34 -45.13
CA THR A 256 2.78 6.37 -46.56
C THR A 256 3.10 7.81 -46.98
N PRO A 257 4.18 8.05 -47.75
CA PRO A 257 4.49 9.37 -48.29
C PRO A 257 3.67 9.63 -49.56
N LEU A 258 3.18 10.87 -49.71
CA LEU A 258 2.49 11.37 -50.90
C LEU A 258 3.43 11.48 -52.12
N PRO A 259 2.93 11.30 -53.36
CA PRO A 259 3.68 11.57 -54.57
C PRO A 259 3.71 13.09 -54.86
N TYR A 260 4.85 13.55 -55.36
CA TYR A 260 5.09 14.91 -55.83
C TYR A 260 4.28 15.21 -57.10
N LEU A 261 3.61 16.37 -57.11
CA LEU A 261 3.32 17.20 -58.28
C LEU A 261 3.72 18.63 -57.94
#